data_AF-A0A1I4GU32-F1
#
_entry.id   AF-A0A1I4GU32-F1
#
_cell.length_a   1.000
_cell.length_b   1.000
_cell.length_c   1.000
_cell.angle_alpha   90.00
_cell.angle_beta   90.00
_cell.angle_gamma   90.00
#
_symmetry.space_group_name_H-M   'P 1'
#
loop_
_entity.id
_entity.type
_entity.pdbx_description
1 polymer ?
#
loop_
_entity_poly.entity_id
_entity_poly.type
_entity_poly.pdbx_seq_one_letter_code
_entity_poly.pdbx_strand_id
1 'polypeptide(L)'
;MKQLFIFFITFLILSNVQAAPPAAPFVSYTVSGLSTSASWQPVGGAQGYKLYWAEYPVKIPVKTIHHIDLGEQTDFAAELNKGDMLYVAITAYNQDGESDFSNIELIAINNELSGGDTTIFDQSSNAFDNPAPNLDDEGEARHIIGDTEFEQTFVTAPAIINSGLGPTFNNTSCAACHPKDGRGTPPVAGGISNSFFLRLSIPGSDPETNGPLPVPGFGTQLFDRAVFGVQPEAQVETIYTEINGQFEDGTPYQLRKPTFTIVDAYRPLPEVYMTSPRVAPPVFGRGLLEAIPEETMLDWADEDDADGDGISGRPNYVWDIVSKTTALGRFGLKANVPSVRVQSAGAYHSDMGITNELFPQESTAGQPQSDGLKDDPELKPGILDDVVFYIQTLAVPARRNIDDPEVKKGQILFNLTGCTACHIPTVKTGELEGVPEVSNQTIHPYTDLLLHDMGEGLADGRPDFLATGREWKTPPLWGIGYTKIVNGHTFFLHDGRARSLTEAILWHGGEAEATKENFRALSAADRASLIKFLESL
;
A
#
# COMPACT_ATOMS: atom_id res chain seq x y z
N MET A 1 -24.15 20.49 -96.71
CA MET A 1 -23.25 20.64 -95.54
C MET A 1 -23.92 21.57 -94.54
N LYS A 2 -24.58 21.02 -93.51
CA LYS A 2 -25.08 21.77 -92.34
C LYS A 2 -24.16 21.42 -91.17
N GLN A 3 -23.44 22.40 -90.63
CA GLN A 3 -22.61 22.22 -89.44
C GLN A 3 -23.49 22.31 -88.19
N LEU A 4 -23.39 21.29 -87.35
CA LEU A 4 -24.03 21.15 -86.05
C LEU A 4 -22.97 21.48 -84.99
N PHE A 5 -23.14 22.59 -84.27
CA PHE A 5 -22.32 22.89 -83.09
C PHE A 5 -22.98 22.24 -81.86
N ILE A 6 -22.30 21.26 -81.26
CA ILE A 6 -22.70 20.61 -80.02
C ILE A 6 -22.02 21.35 -78.87
N PHE A 7 -22.81 21.93 -77.96
CA PHE A 7 -22.36 22.45 -76.68
C PHE A 7 -22.13 21.28 -75.72
N PHE A 8 -20.90 21.12 -75.23
CA PHE A 8 -20.60 20.27 -74.07
C PHE A 8 -20.97 21.03 -72.79
N ILE A 9 -22.03 20.61 -72.11
CA ILE A 9 -22.33 21.04 -70.75
C ILE A 9 -21.57 20.10 -69.81
N THR A 10 -20.53 20.62 -69.17
CA THR A 10 -19.82 19.94 -68.10
C THR A 10 -20.72 19.96 -66.85
N PHE A 11 -21.34 18.82 -66.54
CA PHE A 11 -22.05 18.62 -65.27
C PHE A 11 -21.01 18.54 -64.16
N LEU A 12 -20.87 19.61 -63.37
CA LEU A 12 -20.16 19.57 -62.10
C LEU A 12 -21.03 18.77 -61.13
N ILE A 13 -20.70 17.50 -60.92
CA ILE A 13 -21.27 16.73 -59.81
C ILE A 13 -20.62 17.30 -58.55
N LEU A 14 -21.27 18.30 -57.94
CA LEU A 14 -21.07 18.63 -56.54
C LEU A 14 -21.53 17.41 -55.76
N SER A 15 -20.60 16.51 -55.45
CA SER A 15 -20.79 15.57 -54.35
C SER A 15 -21.04 16.43 -53.12
N ASN A 16 -22.28 16.45 -52.63
CA ASN A 16 -22.58 16.89 -51.27
C ASN A 16 -21.72 16.01 -50.36
N VAL A 17 -20.55 16.50 -49.98
CA VAL A 17 -19.81 15.94 -48.86
C VAL A 17 -20.77 16.08 -47.70
N GLN A 18 -21.28 14.94 -47.23
CA GLN A 18 -22.20 14.91 -46.11
C GLN A 18 -21.48 15.59 -44.96
N ALA A 19 -22.03 16.74 -44.55
CA ALA A 19 -21.45 17.55 -43.51
C ALA A 19 -21.39 16.69 -42.23
N ALA A 20 -20.22 16.60 -41.64
CA ALA A 20 -19.90 15.68 -40.56
C ALA A 20 -19.23 16.45 -39.42
N PRO A 21 -19.34 15.96 -38.17
CA PRO A 21 -18.57 16.50 -37.07
C PRO A 21 -17.06 16.52 -37.40
N PRO A 22 -16.29 17.45 -36.82
CA PRO A 22 -14.85 17.49 -37.02
C PRO A 22 -14.18 16.20 -36.52
N ALA A 23 -12.94 15.94 -36.96
CA ALA A 23 -12.13 14.88 -36.37
C ALA A 23 -11.79 15.22 -34.91
N ALA A 24 -11.63 14.19 -34.07
CA ALA A 24 -11.17 14.39 -32.70
C ALA A 24 -9.77 15.04 -32.69
N PRO A 25 -9.55 16.08 -31.87
CA PRO A 25 -8.22 16.68 -31.73
C PRO A 25 -7.28 15.74 -30.97
N PHE A 26 -5.99 16.08 -30.97
CA PHE A 26 -4.99 15.44 -30.12
C PHE A 26 -4.47 16.47 -29.12
N VAL A 27 -4.65 16.20 -27.83
CA VAL A 27 -4.26 17.11 -26.75
C VAL A 27 -2.87 16.74 -26.22
N SER A 28 -2.08 17.75 -25.88
CA SER A 28 -0.83 17.62 -25.16
C SER A 28 -0.85 18.58 -23.98
N TYR A 29 -0.10 18.29 -22.92
CA TYR A 29 -0.08 19.14 -21.74
C TYR A 29 1.34 19.36 -21.21
N THR A 30 1.49 20.39 -20.38
CA THR A 30 2.69 20.64 -19.59
C THR A 30 2.30 20.99 -18.16
N VAL A 31 3.14 20.61 -17.19
CA VAL A 31 3.01 21.00 -15.78
C VAL A 31 4.29 21.71 -15.36
N SER A 32 4.15 22.84 -14.69
CA SER A 32 5.27 23.61 -14.12
C SER A 32 4.86 24.14 -12.74
N GLY A 33 5.33 23.46 -11.69
CA GLY A 33 4.84 23.72 -10.34
C GLY A 33 3.35 23.41 -10.25
N LEU A 34 2.55 24.41 -9.88
CA LEU A 34 1.08 24.32 -9.78
C LEU A 34 0.36 24.69 -11.09
N SER A 35 1.09 25.28 -12.04
CA SER A 35 0.53 25.69 -13.33
C SER A 35 0.50 24.51 -14.29
N THR A 36 -0.63 24.30 -14.96
CA THR A 36 -0.78 23.36 -16.06
C THR A 36 -1.31 24.06 -17.31
N SER A 37 -0.89 23.59 -18.48
CA SER A 37 -1.48 24.01 -19.75
C SER A 37 -1.76 22.82 -20.64
N ALA A 38 -2.91 22.82 -21.31
CA ALA A 38 -3.29 21.88 -22.35
C ALA A 38 -3.34 22.61 -23.69
N SER A 39 -2.89 21.96 -24.77
CA SER A 39 -2.88 22.53 -26.12
C SER A 39 -3.11 21.46 -27.18
N TRP A 40 -3.70 21.86 -28.32
CA TRP A 40 -3.97 20.97 -29.46
C TRP A 40 -3.81 21.73 -30.78
N GLN A 41 -3.66 20.99 -31.87
CA GLN A 41 -3.63 21.59 -33.20
C GLN A 41 -5.05 21.82 -33.73
N PRO A 42 -5.30 22.93 -34.45
CA PRO A 42 -6.59 23.14 -35.11
C PRO A 42 -6.94 21.97 -36.05
N VAL A 43 -8.17 21.45 -35.94
CA VAL A 43 -8.68 20.42 -36.85
C VAL A 43 -9.55 21.04 -37.94
N GLY A 44 -9.44 20.51 -39.16
CA GLY A 44 -10.19 21.03 -40.30
C GLY A 44 -11.71 20.91 -40.10
N GLY A 45 -12.44 21.98 -40.38
CA GLY A 45 -13.91 22.00 -40.27
C GLY A 45 -14.46 22.25 -38.87
N ALA A 46 -13.60 22.44 -37.86
CA ALA A 46 -14.02 22.88 -36.53
C ALA A 46 -14.35 24.38 -36.51
N GLN A 47 -15.40 24.73 -35.77
CA GLN A 47 -15.81 26.09 -35.44
C GLN A 47 -15.51 26.44 -33.98
N GLY A 48 -15.18 25.45 -33.15
CA GLY A 48 -14.64 25.65 -31.82
C GLY A 48 -14.32 24.35 -31.10
N TYR A 49 -13.94 24.46 -29.83
CA TYR A 49 -13.49 23.36 -28.98
C TYR A 49 -14.10 23.44 -27.59
N LYS A 50 -14.34 22.27 -26.99
CA LYS A 50 -14.73 22.14 -25.59
C LYS A 50 -13.68 21.34 -24.83
N LEU A 51 -13.27 21.85 -23.68
CA LEU A 51 -12.40 21.13 -22.74
C LEU A 51 -13.26 20.45 -21.70
N TYR A 52 -12.99 19.17 -21.46
CA TYR A 52 -13.65 18.33 -20.47
C TYR A 52 -12.66 17.87 -19.42
N TRP A 53 -13.10 17.80 -18.16
CA TRP A 53 -12.28 17.25 -17.08
C TRP A 53 -13.10 16.51 -16.02
N ALA A 54 -12.42 15.59 -15.34
CA ALA A 54 -12.93 14.85 -14.18
C ALA A 54 -11.77 14.56 -13.20
N GLU A 55 -12.08 14.47 -11.91
CA GLU A 55 -11.10 14.15 -10.88
C GLU A 55 -10.64 12.69 -10.97
N TYR A 56 -9.36 12.45 -10.69
CA TYR A 56 -8.78 11.13 -10.50
C TYR A 56 -8.62 10.86 -8.99
N PRO A 57 -9.06 9.69 -8.50
CA PRO A 57 -9.74 8.62 -9.23
C PRO A 57 -11.20 8.98 -9.53
N VAL A 58 -11.73 8.49 -10.65
CA VAL A 58 -13.16 8.61 -10.95
C VAL A 58 -13.91 7.39 -10.38
N LYS A 59 -15.03 7.64 -9.70
CA LYS A 59 -15.99 6.57 -9.34
C LYS A 59 -16.78 6.16 -10.59
N ILE A 60 -16.93 4.85 -10.83
CA ILE A 60 -17.66 4.31 -11.99
C ILE A 60 -19.04 3.81 -11.52
N PRO A 61 -20.16 4.19 -12.17
CA PRO A 61 -20.24 5.05 -13.36
C PRO A 61 -19.89 6.51 -13.05
N VAL A 62 -19.23 7.17 -14.01
CA VAL A 62 -18.80 8.57 -13.87
C VAL A 62 -20.01 9.47 -13.65
N LYS A 63 -20.13 10.04 -12.44
CA LYS A 63 -21.28 10.86 -12.05
C LYS A 63 -21.21 12.29 -12.59
N THR A 64 -20.01 12.83 -12.78
CA THR A 64 -19.82 14.23 -13.20
C THR A 64 -18.61 14.34 -14.10
N ILE A 65 -18.81 14.95 -15.27
CA ILE A 65 -17.76 15.41 -16.17
C ILE A 65 -17.99 16.91 -16.36
N HIS A 66 -17.02 17.71 -15.95
CA HIS A 66 -17.07 19.15 -16.12
C HIS A 66 -16.63 19.52 -17.53
N HIS A 67 -17.13 20.64 -18.04
CA HIS A 67 -16.68 21.15 -19.34
C HIS A 67 -16.74 22.67 -19.41
N ILE A 68 -15.93 23.22 -20.32
CA ILE A 68 -15.93 24.63 -20.68
C ILE A 68 -15.81 24.76 -22.20
N ASP A 69 -16.60 25.67 -22.78
CA ASP A 69 -16.49 26.04 -24.19
C ASP A 69 -15.39 27.09 -24.38
N LEU A 70 -14.41 26.76 -25.21
CA LEU A 70 -13.23 27.57 -25.47
C LEU A 70 -13.31 28.33 -26.81
N GLY A 71 -14.39 28.15 -27.57
CA GLY A 71 -14.52 28.71 -28.92
C GLY A 71 -13.35 28.28 -29.79
N GLU A 72 -12.74 29.23 -30.51
CA GLU A 72 -11.61 28.96 -31.42
C GLU A 72 -10.25 28.85 -30.72
N GLN A 73 -10.17 28.97 -29.39
CA GLN A 73 -8.91 28.78 -28.67
C GLN A 73 -8.40 27.36 -28.83
N THR A 74 -7.08 27.21 -28.90
CA THR A 74 -6.40 25.91 -29.06
C THR A 74 -5.45 25.59 -27.91
N ASP A 75 -5.56 26.35 -26.84
CA ASP A 75 -4.82 26.18 -25.60
C ASP A 75 -5.66 26.66 -24.41
N PHE A 76 -5.39 26.09 -23.25
CA PHE A 76 -6.01 26.46 -21.99
C PHE A 76 -5.01 26.24 -20.84
N ALA A 77 -4.94 27.19 -19.92
CA ALA A 77 -4.06 27.12 -18.75
C ALA A 77 -4.86 27.28 -17.46
N ALA A 78 -4.45 26.56 -16.42
CA ALA A 78 -5.05 26.59 -15.10
C ALA A 78 -3.99 26.45 -14.00
N GLU A 79 -4.31 26.98 -12.82
CA GLU A 79 -3.58 26.69 -11.58
C GLU A 79 -4.35 25.59 -10.83
N LEU A 80 -3.64 24.56 -10.38
CA LEU A 80 -4.17 23.44 -9.63
C LEU A 80 -3.51 23.37 -8.24
N ASN A 81 -4.09 22.60 -7.32
CA ASN A 81 -3.53 22.42 -5.98
C ASN A 81 -2.51 21.27 -5.95
N LYS A 82 -1.65 21.26 -4.92
CA LYS A 82 -0.71 20.15 -4.67
C LYS A 82 -1.49 18.84 -4.55
N GLY A 83 -1.13 17.85 -5.35
CA GLY A 83 -1.73 16.52 -5.35
C GLY A 83 -3.00 16.38 -6.19
N ASP A 84 -3.48 17.45 -6.84
CA ASP A 84 -4.59 17.36 -7.79
C ASP A 84 -4.21 16.43 -8.94
N MET A 85 -5.12 15.52 -9.29
CA MET A 85 -5.00 14.64 -10.43
C MET A 85 -6.31 14.70 -11.23
N LEU A 86 -6.21 15.02 -12.52
CA LEU A 86 -7.37 15.25 -13.39
C LEU A 86 -7.22 14.49 -14.71
N TYR A 87 -8.30 13.83 -15.11
CA TYR A 87 -8.51 13.43 -16.49
C TYR A 87 -8.86 14.66 -17.32
N VAL A 88 -8.23 14.84 -18.48
CA VAL A 88 -8.50 15.94 -19.40
C VAL A 88 -8.66 15.42 -20.82
N ALA A 89 -9.69 15.88 -21.51
CA ALA A 89 -9.94 15.60 -22.92
C ALA A 89 -10.57 16.81 -23.63
N ILE A 90 -10.42 16.88 -24.95
CA ILE A 90 -10.96 17.95 -25.79
C ILE A 90 -11.89 17.35 -26.85
N THR A 91 -13.01 18.00 -27.15
CA THR A 91 -13.78 17.76 -28.39
C THR A 91 -13.68 18.98 -29.30
N ALA A 92 -13.76 18.76 -30.60
CA ALA A 92 -13.94 19.80 -31.59
C ALA A 92 -15.41 19.80 -32.06
N TYR A 93 -15.99 20.96 -32.32
CA TYR A 93 -17.38 21.05 -32.76
C TYR A 93 -17.58 21.96 -33.96
N ASN A 94 -18.64 21.69 -34.71
CA ASN A 94 -19.16 22.56 -35.75
C ASN A 94 -20.70 22.48 -35.77
N GLN A 95 -21.33 23.09 -36.78
CA GLN A 95 -22.78 23.05 -36.96
C GLN A 95 -23.39 21.64 -37.08
N ASP A 96 -22.58 20.63 -37.42
CA ASP A 96 -23.00 19.25 -37.66
C ASP A 96 -22.80 18.33 -36.44
N GLY A 97 -22.13 18.82 -35.39
CA GLY A 97 -21.99 18.12 -34.10
C GLY A 97 -20.61 18.27 -33.45
N GLU A 98 -20.39 17.48 -32.38
CA GLU A 98 -19.09 17.33 -31.72
C GLU A 98 -18.37 16.08 -32.21
N SER A 99 -17.05 16.14 -32.25
CA SER A 99 -16.18 14.98 -32.44
C SER A 99 -16.27 14.02 -31.26
N ASP A 100 -15.69 12.82 -31.41
CA ASP A 100 -15.27 12.03 -30.26
C ASP A 100 -14.27 12.80 -29.39
N PHE A 101 -14.07 12.36 -28.15
CA PHE A 101 -12.99 12.88 -27.31
C PHE A 101 -11.62 12.67 -27.96
N SER A 102 -10.69 13.58 -27.69
CA SER A 102 -9.26 13.39 -27.91
C SER A 102 -8.71 12.15 -27.17
N ASN A 103 -7.40 11.94 -27.23
CA ASN A 103 -6.71 11.20 -26.18
C ASN A 103 -7.10 11.77 -24.80
N ILE A 104 -7.24 10.88 -23.82
CA ILE A 104 -7.46 11.26 -22.42
C ILE A 104 -6.09 11.36 -21.77
N GLU A 105 -5.76 12.55 -21.29
CA GLU A 105 -4.54 12.78 -20.53
C GLU A 105 -4.84 12.77 -19.03
N LEU A 106 -3.92 12.20 -18.25
CA LEU A 106 -3.91 12.32 -16.80
C LEU A 106 -2.89 13.40 -16.42
N ILE A 107 -3.39 14.55 -16.01
CA ILE A 107 -2.59 15.66 -15.48
C ILE A 107 -2.51 15.46 -13.97
N ALA A 108 -1.30 15.42 -13.41
CA ALA A 108 -1.10 15.23 -11.97
C ALA A 108 -0.07 16.23 -11.45
N ILE A 109 -0.39 16.91 -10.34
CA ILE A 109 0.49 17.90 -9.71
C ILE A 109 1.27 17.25 -8.57
N ASN A 110 2.60 17.33 -8.63
CA ASN A 110 3.53 16.82 -7.62
C ASN A 110 3.36 15.33 -7.29
N ASN A 111 2.88 14.53 -8.25
CA ASN A 111 2.61 13.10 -8.05
C ASN A 111 3.90 12.27 -7.84
N GLU A 112 5.06 12.84 -8.14
CA GLU A 112 6.36 12.31 -7.76
C GLU A 112 6.65 12.42 -6.26
N LEU A 113 6.01 13.36 -5.55
CA LEU A 113 6.22 13.63 -4.13
C LEU A 113 5.40 12.67 -3.25
N SER A 114 5.72 11.38 -3.29
CA SER A 114 5.01 10.31 -2.57
C SER A 114 4.77 10.61 -1.08
N GLY A 115 5.74 11.21 -0.39
CA GLY A 115 5.67 11.61 1.02
C GLY A 115 5.49 13.11 1.23
N GLY A 116 5.06 13.86 0.22
CA GLY A 116 5.04 15.32 0.29
C GLY A 116 6.46 15.88 0.45
N ASP A 117 6.65 16.78 1.40
CA ASP A 117 7.95 17.40 1.67
C ASP A 117 8.94 16.42 2.34
N THR A 118 8.46 15.25 2.79
CA THR A 118 9.31 14.17 3.32
C THR A 118 9.83 13.22 2.20
N THR A 119 9.56 13.54 0.93
CA THR A 119 9.94 12.69 -0.20
C THR A 119 11.44 12.77 -0.49
N ILE A 120 12.07 11.62 -0.71
CA ILE A 120 13.46 11.52 -1.18
C ILE A 120 13.56 10.99 -2.62
N PHE A 121 14.57 11.43 -3.35
CA PHE A 121 14.82 11.03 -4.74
C PHE A 121 16.01 10.06 -4.86
N ASP A 122 16.09 9.08 -3.96
CA ASP A 122 17.05 7.97 -4.07
C ASP A 122 16.42 6.80 -4.85
N GLN A 123 17.15 6.26 -5.82
CA GLN A 123 16.78 5.07 -6.61
C GLN A 123 17.71 3.87 -6.37
N SER A 124 18.54 3.96 -5.34
CA SER A 124 19.49 2.93 -4.94
C SER A 124 18.87 1.90 -4.01
N SER A 125 19.69 0.99 -3.50
CA SER A 125 19.30 0.04 -2.46
C SER A 125 19.06 0.67 -1.09
N ASN A 126 19.22 1.98 -0.94
CA ASN A 126 19.04 2.71 0.31
C ASN A 126 17.75 3.55 0.33
N ALA A 127 16.89 3.40 -0.68
CA ALA A 127 15.70 4.22 -0.87
C ALA A 127 14.67 4.19 0.29
N PHE A 128 14.80 3.29 1.27
CA PHE A 128 13.92 3.20 2.43
C PHE A 128 14.57 3.66 3.75
N ASP A 129 15.85 4.01 3.70
CA ASP A 129 16.77 4.18 4.84
C ASP A 129 17.31 5.62 4.86
N ASN A 130 16.42 6.59 4.67
CA ASN A 130 16.80 8.01 4.65
C ASN A 130 15.94 8.80 5.64
N PRO A 131 16.52 9.79 6.33
CA PRO A 131 15.75 10.77 7.09
C PRO A 131 14.86 11.60 6.17
N ALA A 132 13.71 12.04 6.68
CA ALA A 132 12.87 13.01 6.00
C ALA A 132 13.68 14.31 5.74
N PRO A 133 13.75 14.80 4.49
CA PRO A 133 14.63 15.91 4.11
C PRO A 133 14.22 17.28 4.66
N ASN A 134 13.05 17.36 5.31
CA ASN A 134 12.55 18.56 5.98
C ASN A 134 12.79 18.57 7.50
N LEU A 135 13.53 17.60 8.04
CA LEU A 135 14.03 17.64 9.42
C LEU A 135 15.01 18.80 9.61
N ASP A 136 15.01 19.39 10.81
CA ASP A 136 16.08 20.30 11.24
C ASP A 136 17.29 19.52 11.78
N ASP A 137 18.37 20.24 12.12
CA ASP A 137 19.62 19.63 12.60
C ASP A 137 19.42 18.75 13.86
N GLU A 138 18.47 19.12 14.73
CA GLU A 138 18.18 18.36 15.95
C GLU A 138 17.38 17.09 15.64
N GLY A 139 16.38 17.20 14.76
CA GLY A 139 15.60 16.10 14.23
C GLY A 139 16.47 15.09 13.47
N GLU A 140 17.37 15.54 12.60
CA GLU A 140 18.30 14.65 11.88
C GLU A 140 19.22 13.91 12.87
N ALA A 141 19.78 14.61 13.86
CA ALA A 141 20.60 13.97 14.89
C ALA A 141 19.83 12.91 15.69
N ARG A 142 18.57 13.17 16.05
CA ARG A 142 17.72 12.20 16.74
C ARG A 142 17.33 11.03 15.85
N HIS A 143 17.07 11.27 14.56
CA HIS A 143 16.80 10.21 13.60
C HIS A 143 17.96 9.21 13.53
N ILE A 144 19.21 9.71 13.46
CA ILE A 144 20.42 8.87 13.43
C ILE A 144 20.60 8.06 14.73
N ILE A 145 20.24 8.64 15.87
CA ILE A 145 20.23 7.91 17.15
C ILE A 145 19.21 6.76 17.08
N GLY A 146 17.98 7.05 16.64
CA GLY A 146 16.93 6.04 16.53
C GLY A 146 17.24 4.95 15.51
N ASP A 147 17.88 5.28 14.39
CA ASP A 147 18.42 4.32 13.42
C ASP A 147 19.44 3.38 14.10
N THR A 148 20.41 3.98 14.80
CA THR A 148 21.40 3.21 15.58
C THR A 148 20.73 2.26 16.57
N GLU A 149 19.65 2.68 17.25
CA GLU A 149 18.89 1.84 18.18
C GLU A 149 18.06 0.74 17.46
N PHE A 150 17.51 1.04 16.28
CA PHE A 150 16.75 0.10 15.45
C PHE A 150 17.63 -1.04 14.90
N GLU A 151 18.89 -0.75 14.60
CA GLU A 151 19.88 -1.73 14.15
C GLU A 151 20.49 -2.58 15.29
N GLN A 152 20.26 -2.23 16.56
CA GLN A 152 20.88 -2.94 17.68
C GLN A 152 20.50 -4.41 17.70
N THR A 153 21.52 -5.25 17.85
CA THR A 153 21.35 -6.67 18.15
C THR A 153 21.34 -6.86 19.67
N PHE A 154 20.23 -7.40 20.16
CA PHE A 154 20.07 -7.77 21.55
C PHE A 154 20.60 -9.17 21.82
N VAL A 155 21.09 -9.37 23.04
CA VAL A 155 21.73 -10.61 23.49
C VAL A 155 21.19 -11.00 24.86
N THR A 156 21.34 -12.28 25.19
CA THR A 156 20.83 -12.87 26.43
C THR A 156 21.41 -12.17 27.66
N ALA A 157 20.57 -11.92 28.66
CA ALA A 157 21.02 -11.44 29.96
C ALA A 157 21.99 -12.43 30.64
N PRO A 158 22.94 -11.96 31.48
CA PRO A 158 23.20 -10.58 31.87
C PRO A 158 24.35 -9.93 31.05
N ALA A 159 24.15 -9.71 29.76
CA ALA A 159 25.13 -8.99 28.93
C ALA A 159 25.29 -7.52 29.38
N ILE A 160 26.43 -6.90 29.05
CA ILE A 160 26.68 -5.49 29.40
C ILE A 160 26.05 -4.53 28.37
N ILE A 161 26.04 -4.95 27.10
CA ILE A 161 25.56 -4.15 25.97
C ILE A 161 24.35 -4.89 25.38
N ASN A 162 23.24 -4.16 25.18
CA ASN A 162 21.97 -4.65 24.64
C ASN A 162 21.50 -5.98 25.24
N SER A 163 21.56 -6.06 26.58
CA SER A 163 20.97 -7.15 27.33
C SER A 163 19.46 -7.14 27.22
N GLY A 164 18.85 -8.29 27.46
CA GLY A 164 17.40 -8.45 27.58
C GLY A 164 16.75 -9.19 26.42
N LEU A 165 17.54 -9.88 25.59
CA LEU A 165 16.94 -10.80 24.63
C LEU A 165 16.19 -11.89 25.38
N GLY A 166 14.87 -11.96 25.15
CA GLY A 166 14.02 -12.90 25.88
C GLY A 166 14.39 -14.36 25.64
N PRO A 167 13.94 -15.29 26.50
CA PRO A 167 14.35 -16.69 26.46
C PRO A 167 14.00 -17.41 25.16
N THR A 168 12.87 -17.03 24.58
CA THR A 168 12.39 -17.43 23.27
C THR A 168 11.98 -16.19 22.48
N PHE A 169 12.27 -16.18 21.19
CA PHE A 169 12.09 -15.00 20.33
C PHE A 169 11.94 -15.43 18.87
N ASN A 170 11.59 -14.50 17.98
CA ASN A 170 11.65 -14.69 16.53
C ASN A 170 12.90 -14.05 15.92
N ASN A 171 13.35 -12.90 16.42
CA ASN A 171 14.60 -12.29 15.99
C ASN A 171 15.27 -11.44 17.08
N THR A 172 16.50 -10.99 16.83
CA THR A 172 17.34 -10.28 17.81
C THR A 172 17.54 -8.80 17.50
N SER A 173 16.96 -8.29 16.41
CA SER A 173 16.95 -6.85 16.06
C SER A 173 15.76 -6.52 15.17
N CYS A 174 15.33 -5.26 15.17
CA CYS A 174 14.30 -4.79 14.25
C CYS A 174 14.78 -4.91 12.79
N ALA A 175 16.02 -4.51 12.51
CA ALA A 175 16.64 -4.59 11.19
C ALA A 175 16.75 -6.02 10.62
N ALA A 176 16.87 -7.06 11.47
CA ALA A 176 16.88 -8.43 10.98
C ALA A 176 15.50 -8.92 10.52
N CYS A 177 14.41 -8.38 11.08
CA CYS A 177 13.05 -8.60 10.57
C CYS A 177 12.75 -7.68 9.37
N HIS A 178 13.19 -6.42 9.43
CA HIS A 178 12.94 -5.36 8.47
C HIS A 178 14.24 -4.95 7.76
N PRO A 179 14.81 -5.80 6.87
CA PRO A 179 16.10 -5.53 6.27
C PRO A 179 16.06 -4.23 5.47
N LYS A 180 16.94 -3.28 5.78
CA LYS A 180 16.99 -1.94 5.14
C LYS A 180 15.65 -1.21 5.17
N ASP A 181 14.99 -1.27 6.33
CA ASP A 181 13.64 -0.71 6.58
C ASP A 181 12.55 -1.24 5.65
N GLY A 182 12.89 -2.33 4.95
CA GLY A 182 12.14 -2.86 3.84
C GLY A 182 11.38 -4.10 4.23
N ARG A 183 10.99 -4.84 3.19
CA ARG A 183 10.17 -6.02 3.33
C ARG A 183 11.03 -7.24 3.67
N GLY A 184 10.51 -8.08 4.56
CA GLY A 184 11.06 -9.39 4.85
C GLY A 184 10.83 -10.44 3.77
N THR A 185 11.49 -11.59 3.92
CA THR A 185 11.25 -12.76 3.05
C THR A 185 10.36 -13.80 3.74
N PRO A 186 9.44 -14.48 3.01
CA PRO A 186 8.76 -15.65 3.53
C PRO A 186 9.76 -16.82 3.72
N PRO A 187 9.40 -17.83 4.54
CA PRO A 187 10.22 -19.03 4.67
C PRO A 187 10.37 -19.74 3.34
N VAL A 188 11.58 -20.24 3.08
CA VAL A 188 11.79 -21.23 2.00
C VAL A 188 11.23 -22.57 2.47
N ALA A 189 10.83 -23.43 1.54
CA ALA A 189 10.32 -24.76 1.89
C ALA A 189 11.34 -25.52 2.77
N GLY A 190 10.92 -25.89 3.98
CA GLY A 190 11.77 -26.56 4.99
C GLY A 190 12.86 -25.68 5.63
N GLY A 191 12.81 -24.35 5.51
CA GLY A 191 13.79 -23.43 6.11
C GLY A 191 13.18 -22.43 7.09
N ILE A 192 14.01 -21.97 8.02
CA ILE A 192 13.70 -20.87 8.96
C ILE A 192 13.83 -19.53 8.22
N SER A 193 12.92 -18.59 8.47
CA SER A 193 13.02 -17.22 7.97
C SER A 193 13.42 -16.26 9.09
N ASN A 194 14.08 -15.15 8.73
CA ASN A 194 14.41 -14.06 9.65
C ASN A 194 13.29 -13.03 9.78
N SER A 195 12.27 -13.07 8.92
CA SER A 195 11.29 -11.99 8.82
C SER A 195 9.86 -12.51 8.75
N PHE A 196 9.64 -13.71 9.31
CA PHE A 196 8.35 -14.38 9.31
C PHE A 196 8.05 -14.96 10.69
N PHE A 197 6.79 -14.89 11.10
CA PHE A 197 6.29 -15.58 12.28
C PHE A 197 4.82 -15.99 12.10
N LEU A 198 4.33 -16.82 13.02
CA LEU A 198 2.91 -17.15 13.15
C LEU A 198 2.32 -16.45 14.37
N ARG A 199 1.27 -15.64 14.19
CA ARG A 199 0.37 -15.31 15.30
C ARG A 199 -0.45 -16.53 15.68
N LEU A 200 -0.71 -16.68 16.97
CA LEU A 200 -1.51 -17.75 17.56
C LEU A 200 -2.73 -17.17 18.28
N SER A 201 -3.81 -17.93 18.36
CA SER A 201 -4.88 -17.71 19.34
C SER A 201 -5.76 -18.94 19.49
N ILE A 202 -6.55 -18.97 20.56
CA ILE A 202 -7.75 -19.83 20.65
C ILE A 202 -9.00 -19.00 20.30
N PRO A 203 -10.12 -19.64 19.92
CA PRO A 203 -11.37 -18.92 19.65
C PRO A 203 -11.86 -18.09 20.84
N GLY A 204 -12.42 -16.92 20.54
CA GLY A 204 -12.93 -15.96 21.51
C GLY A 204 -12.12 -14.66 21.54
N SER A 205 -12.60 -13.70 22.33
CA SER A 205 -11.91 -12.44 22.57
C SER A 205 -11.73 -12.22 24.08
N ASP A 206 -10.67 -11.50 24.41
CA ASP A 206 -10.43 -11.05 25.78
C ASP A 206 -11.53 -10.08 26.22
N PRO A 207 -12.14 -10.25 27.40
CA PRO A 207 -13.30 -9.46 27.81
C PRO A 207 -12.97 -8.00 28.16
N GLU A 208 -11.70 -7.67 28.41
CA GLU A 208 -11.26 -6.31 28.74
C GLU A 208 -10.80 -5.57 27.48
N THR A 209 -9.96 -6.21 26.68
CA THR A 209 -9.29 -5.60 25.53
C THR A 209 -10.00 -5.88 24.20
N ASN A 210 -10.89 -6.87 24.15
CA ASN A 210 -11.47 -7.45 22.94
C ASN A 210 -10.45 -8.04 21.95
N GLY A 211 -9.19 -8.22 22.40
CA GLY A 211 -8.11 -8.79 21.60
C GLY A 211 -8.15 -10.32 21.51
N PRO A 212 -7.29 -10.94 20.69
CA PRO A 212 -7.19 -12.39 20.56
C PRO A 212 -6.79 -13.07 21.88
N LEU A 213 -7.45 -14.18 22.21
CA LEU A 213 -7.10 -14.99 23.38
C LEU A 213 -5.80 -15.79 23.14
N PRO A 214 -4.86 -15.81 24.11
CA PRO A 214 -3.61 -16.54 23.96
C PRO A 214 -3.81 -18.06 23.92
N VAL A 215 -2.98 -18.75 23.16
CA VAL A 215 -2.86 -20.21 23.25
C VAL A 215 -2.17 -20.56 24.57
N PRO A 216 -2.75 -21.43 25.42
CA PRO A 216 -2.16 -21.79 26.70
C PRO A 216 -0.74 -22.36 26.56
N GLY A 217 0.24 -21.66 27.13
CA GLY A 217 1.65 -22.02 27.04
C GLY A 217 2.34 -21.63 25.73
N PHE A 218 1.75 -20.78 24.90
CA PHE A 218 2.43 -20.20 23.73
C PHE A 218 2.14 -18.69 23.57
N GLY A 219 1.06 -18.17 24.18
CA GLY A 219 0.69 -16.77 24.02
C GLY A 219 0.01 -16.52 22.67
N THR A 220 0.18 -15.32 22.11
CA THR A 220 -0.45 -14.87 20.85
C THR A 220 0.50 -14.87 19.66
N GLN A 221 1.73 -15.35 19.83
CA GLN A 221 2.76 -15.46 18.80
C GLN A 221 3.63 -16.68 19.08
N LEU A 222 4.04 -17.40 18.03
CA LEU A 222 4.91 -18.55 18.14
C LEU A 222 6.39 -18.12 18.09
N PHE A 223 7.20 -18.55 19.05
CA PHE A 223 8.64 -18.31 19.08
C PHE A 223 9.46 -19.51 18.60
N ASP A 224 10.09 -19.37 17.44
CA ASP A 224 10.83 -20.44 16.77
C ASP A 224 12.33 -20.49 17.11
N ARG A 225 12.80 -19.56 17.95
CA ARG A 225 14.19 -19.48 18.42
C ARG A 225 14.23 -19.37 19.94
N ALA A 226 15.39 -19.70 20.49
CA ALA A 226 15.66 -19.63 21.90
C ALA A 226 17.13 -19.36 22.18
N VAL A 227 17.41 -18.83 23.37
CA VAL A 227 18.77 -18.66 23.90
C VAL A 227 19.38 -20.02 24.28
N PHE A 228 20.69 -20.05 24.54
CA PHE A 228 21.38 -21.29 24.90
C PHE A 228 20.77 -21.93 26.17
N GLY A 229 20.45 -23.22 26.09
CA GLY A 229 19.89 -23.98 27.20
C GLY A 229 18.36 -23.88 27.34
N VAL A 230 17.69 -23.10 26.49
CA VAL A 230 16.23 -22.99 26.41
C VAL A 230 15.74 -23.67 25.14
N GLN A 231 14.59 -24.34 25.21
CA GLN A 231 13.96 -24.95 24.04
C GLN A 231 13.05 -23.92 23.33
N PRO A 232 13.14 -23.76 21.99
CA PRO A 232 12.18 -22.94 21.25
C PRO A 232 10.77 -23.51 21.38
N GLU A 233 9.74 -22.69 21.19
CA GLU A 233 8.37 -23.15 21.36
C GLU A 233 7.97 -24.20 20.32
N ALA A 234 8.33 -23.99 19.05
CA ALA A 234 8.16 -24.97 17.99
C ALA A 234 8.96 -24.57 16.74
N GLN A 235 8.93 -25.39 15.70
CA GLN A 235 9.36 -25.01 14.35
C GLN A 235 8.14 -24.87 13.43
N VAL A 236 8.30 -24.14 12.32
CA VAL A 236 7.28 -24.00 11.28
C VAL A 236 7.77 -24.61 9.98
N GLU A 237 7.17 -25.71 9.56
CA GLU A 237 7.38 -26.27 8.24
C GLU A 237 6.48 -25.56 7.21
N THR A 238 7.04 -25.23 6.05
CA THR A 238 6.31 -24.58 4.96
C THR A 238 6.35 -25.43 3.70
N ILE A 239 5.19 -25.69 3.12
CA ILE A 239 5.02 -26.35 1.81
C ILE A 239 4.32 -25.38 0.86
N TYR A 240 4.82 -25.27 -0.37
CA TYR A 240 4.18 -24.47 -1.42
C TYR A 240 3.54 -25.38 -2.47
N THR A 241 2.27 -25.16 -2.76
CA THR A 241 1.54 -25.83 -3.85
C THR A 241 1.29 -24.83 -4.98
N GLU A 242 1.73 -25.15 -6.19
CA GLU A 242 1.49 -24.31 -7.37
C GLU A 242 0.05 -24.48 -7.88
N ILE A 243 -0.54 -23.37 -8.32
CA ILE A 243 -1.89 -23.25 -8.89
C ILE A 243 -1.71 -22.61 -10.26
N ASN A 244 -2.05 -23.35 -11.31
CA ASN A 244 -1.98 -22.84 -12.68
C ASN A 244 -3.28 -22.10 -13.02
N GLY A 245 -3.16 -21.02 -13.79
CA GLY A 245 -4.28 -20.29 -14.35
C GLY A 245 -3.93 -19.65 -15.70
N GLN A 246 -4.88 -18.92 -16.25
CA GLN A 246 -4.74 -18.28 -17.56
C GLN A 246 -5.46 -16.93 -17.59
N PHE A 247 -4.88 -15.95 -18.26
CA PHE A 247 -5.53 -14.69 -18.62
C PHE A 247 -6.54 -14.92 -19.75
N GLU A 248 -7.45 -13.97 -19.98
CA GLU A 248 -8.48 -14.10 -21.03
C GLU A 248 -7.89 -14.17 -22.45
N ASP A 249 -6.71 -13.56 -22.66
CA ASP A 249 -5.97 -13.66 -23.93
C ASP A 249 -5.21 -14.99 -24.12
N GLY A 250 -5.32 -15.91 -23.17
CA GLY A 250 -4.68 -17.21 -23.21
C GLY A 250 -3.26 -17.25 -22.63
N THR A 251 -2.71 -16.15 -22.12
CA THR A 251 -1.39 -16.15 -21.47
C THR A 251 -1.46 -16.95 -20.16
N PRO A 252 -0.59 -17.95 -19.92
CA PRO A 252 -0.61 -18.72 -18.68
C PRO A 252 0.03 -17.94 -17.52
N TYR A 253 -0.41 -18.21 -16.29
CA TYR A 253 0.25 -17.78 -15.06
C TYR A 253 0.26 -18.91 -14.03
N GLN A 254 1.08 -18.74 -12.98
CA GLN A 254 1.17 -19.69 -11.88
C GLN A 254 1.27 -18.96 -10.55
N LEU A 255 0.36 -19.27 -9.63
CA LEU A 255 0.35 -18.79 -8.25
C LEU A 255 0.90 -19.88 -7.33
N ARG A 256 1.45 -19.52 -6.16
CA ARG A 256 1.79 -20.49 -5.11
C ARG A 256 0.94 -20.28 -3.85
N LYS A 257 0.39 -21.37 -3.30
CA LYS A 257 -0.31 -21.38 -2.02
C LYS A 257 0.57 -22.01 -0.94
N PRO A 258 0.92 -21.29 0.14
CA PRO A 258 1.65 -21.88 1.25
C PRO A 258 0.71 -22.69 2.18
N THR A 259 1.28 -23.72 2.78
CA THR A 259 0.74 -24.43 3.94
C THR A 259 1.80 -24.37 5.04
N PHE A 260 1.45 -23.80 6.18
CA PHE A 260 2.32 -23.70 7.36
C PHE A 260 1.89 -24.75 8.39
N THR A 261 2.84 -25.55 8.88
CA THR A 261 2.59 -26.59 9.88
C THR A 261 3.53 -26.40 11.06
N ILE A 262 2.96 -26.33 12.27
CA ILE A 262 3.76 -26.29 13.50
C ILE A 262 4.25 -27.71 13.80
N VAL A 263 5.56 -27.88 13.94
CA VAL A 263 6.23 -29.16 14.22
C VAL A 263 7.16 -29.02 15.41
N ASP A 264 7.49 -30.13 16.07
CA ASP A 264 8.42 -30.18 17.22
C ASP A 264 8.08 -29.20 18.36
N ALA A 265 6.78 -29.00 18.60
CA ALA A 265 6.30 -28.15 19.68
C ALA A 265 6.79 -28.66 21.05
N TYR A 266 7.31 -27.76 21.88
CA TYR A 266 7.88 -28.08 23.20
C TYR A 266 6.85 -28.69 24.17
N ARG A 267 5.57 -28.44 23.89
CA ARG A 267 4.41 -29.04 24.56
C ARG A 267 3.27 -29.27 23.56
N PRO A 268 2.30 -30.14 23.87
CA PRO A 268 1.13 -30.32 23.03
C PRO A 268 0.35 -29.01 22.84
N LEU A 269 0.05 -28.66 21.59
CA LEU A 269 -0.93 -27.63 21.24
C LEU A 269 -2.34 -28.13 21.62
N PRO A 270 -3.27 -27.21 21.97
CA PRO A 270 -4.66 -27.59 22.20
C PRO A 270 -5.29 -28.15 20.91
N GLU A 271 -6.40 -28.88 21.04
CA GLU A 271 -7.12 -29.45 19.89
C GLU A 271 -7.64 -28.35 18.94
N VAL A 272 -7.98 -27.18 19.49
CA VAL A 272 -8.48 -26.03 18.74
C VAL A 272 -7.58 -24.82 19.00
N TYR A 273 -6.89 -24.37 17.95
CA TYR A 273 -6.15 -23.12 17.88
C TYR A 273 -6.19 -22.58 16.44
N MET A 274 -5.88 -21.31 16.29
CA MET A 274 -5.83 -20.60 15.00
C MET A 274 -4.43 -20.02 14.80
N THR A 275 -4.00 -19.95 13.55
CA THR A 275 -2.70 -19.40 13.18
C THR A 275 -2.89 -18.29 12.14
N SER A 276 -1.98 -17.33 12.12
CA SER A 276 -1.95 -16.31 11.08
C SER A 276 -0.52 -15.99 10.67
N PRO A 277 -0.11 -16.37 9.44
CA PRO A 277 1.25 -16.15 8.94
C PRO A 277 1.50 -14.68 8.63
N ARG A 278 2.67 -14.17 9.04
CA ARG A 278 3.06 -12.76 8.85
C ARG A 278 4.49 -12.67 8.34
N VAL A 279 4.68 -11.95 7.25
CA VAL A 279 5.98 -11.46 6.78
C VAL A 279 6.10 -9.98 7.13
N ALA A 280 7.25 -9.58 7.66
CA ALA A 280 7.54 -8.21 8.05
C ALA A 280 7.33 -7.23 6.87
N PRO A 281 6.45 -6.22 7.00
CA PRO A 281 6.29 -5.17 6.00
C PRO A 281 7.45 -4.15 6.08
N PRO A 282 7.65 -3.28 5.07
CA PRO A 282 8.53 -2.11 5.22
C PRO A 282 8.13 -1.20 6.37
N VAL A 283 9.02 -0.35 6.90
CA VAL A 283 8.74 0.57 8.02
C VAL A 283 8.87 2.05 7.67
N PHE A 284 9.23 2.40 6.44
CA PHE A 284 9.26 3.80 5.99
C PHE A 284 7.86 4.43 5.87
N GLY A 285 7.79 5.77 5.99
CA GLY A 285 6.56 6.56 5.82
C GLY A 285 5.51 6.37 6.91
N ARG A 286 5.86 5.76 8.06
CA ARG A 286 4.87 5.40 9.09
C ARG A 286 4.32 6.62 9.84
N GLY A 287 5.13 7.64 10.08
CA GLY A 287 4.68 8.88 10.71
C GLY A 287 3.64 9.62 9.86
N LEU A 288 3.80 9.63 8.53
CA LEU A 288 2.80 10.20 7.61
C LEU A 288 1.45 9.46 7.69
N LEU A 289 1.48 8.12 7.80
CA LEU A 289 0.25 7.32 7.94
C LEU A 289 -0.38 7.47 9.33
N GLU A 290 0.44 7.63 10.37
CA GLU A 290 -0.02 7.95 11.72
C GLU A 290 -0.71 9.30 11.78
N ALA A 291 -0.20 10.28 11.02
CA ALA A 291 -0.74 11.62 10.91
C ALA A 291 -2.04 11.71 10.08
N ILE A 292 -2.51 10.64 9.44
CA ILE A 292 -3.80 10.67 8.73
C ILE A 292 -4.93 10.82 9.77
N PRO A 293 -5.77 11.86 9.69
CA PRO A 293 -6.83 12.06 10.67
C PRO A 293 -7.82 10.88 10.71
N GLU A 294 -8.33 10.56 11.90
CA GLU A 294 -9.32 9.50 12.07
C GLU A 294 -10.58 9.77 11.23
N GLU A 295 -11.05 11.01 11.21
CA GLU A 295 -12.21 11.43 10.42
C GLU A 295 -12.02 11.16 8.92
N THR A 296 -10.79 11.27 8.41
CA THR A 296 -10.49 10.99 6.99
C THR A 296 -10.66 9.51 6.67
N MET A 297 -10.23 8.62 7.58
CA MET A 297 -10.43 7.18 7.41
C MET A 297 -11.91 6.80 7.55
N LEU A 298 -12.64 7.44 8.46
CA LEU A 298 -14.07 7.23 8.63
C LEU A 298 -14.88 7.71 7.42
N ASP A 299 -14.45 8.78 6.74
CA ASP A 299 -15.07 9.27 5.50
C ASP A 299 -14.88 8.30 4.32
N TRP A 300 -13.89 7.39 4.38
CA TRP A 300 -13.68 6.35 3.38
C TRP A 300 -14.37 5.03 3.71
N ALA A 301 -14.82 4.85 4.96
CA ALA A 301 -15.48 3.61 5.36
C ALA A 301 -16.86 3.49 4.71
N ASP A 302 -17.16 2.28 4.24
CA ASP A 302 -18.46 1.93 3.65
C ASP A 302 -18.89 0.52 4.11
N GLU A 303 -18.97 0.34 5.43
CA GLU A 303 -19.26 -0.96 6.08
C GLU A 303 -20.51 -1.68 5.55
N ASP A 304 -21.50 -0.91 5.09
CA ASP A 304 -22.79 -1.41 4.63
C ASP A 304 -22.90 -1.51 3.10
N ASP A 305 -21.80 -1.24 2.35
CA ASP A 305 -21.77 -1.19 0.87
C ASP A 305 -22.91 -0.29 0.33
N ALA A 306 -22.97 0.94 0.83
CA ALA A 306 -24.07 1.86 0.60
C ALA A 306 -24.16 2.33 -0.86
N ASP A 307 -23.04 2.33 -1.59
CA ASP A 307 -23.01 2.64 -3.01
C ASP A 307 -23.15 1.41 -3.95
N GLY A 308 -23.13 0.20 -3.38
CA GLY A 308 -23.45 -1.06 -4.06
C GLY A 308 -22.38 -1.52 -5.05
N ASP A 309 -21.13 -1.10 -4.85
CA ASP A 309 -19.98 -1.50 -5.66
C ASP A 309 -19.38 -2.84 -5.22
N GLY A 310 -19.83 -3.38 -4.08
CA GLY A 310 -19.42 -4.67 -3.52
C GLY A 310 -18.18 -4.58 -2.63
N ILE A 311 -17.74 -3.38 -2.27
CA ILE A 311 -16.59 -3.11 -1.39
C ILE A 311 -17.13 -2.56 -0.08
N SER A 312 -16.72 -3.16 1.03
CA SER A 312 -17.25 -2.88 2.36
C SER A 312 -16.16 -2.49 3.36
N GLY A 313 -15.29 -1.57 2.93
CA GLY A 313 -14.13 -1.15 3.69
C GLY A 313 -14.49 -0.62 5.07
N ARG A 314 -13.80 -1.10 6.11
CA ARG A 314 -14.11 -0.70 7.50
C ARG A 314 -12.90 -0.55 8.43
N PRO A 315 -12.96 0.34 9.44
CA PRO A 315 -11.91 0.45 10.44
C PRO A 315 -11.86 -0.79 11.34
N ASN A 316 -10.66 -1.11 11.84
CA ASN A 316 -10.52 -1.99 12.99
C ASN A 316 -10.46 -1.14 14.26
N TYR A 317 -11.11 -1.59 15.34
CA TYR A 317 -11.05 -0.93 16.65
C TYR A 317 -10.32 -1.84 17.64
N VAL A 318 -9.24 -1.32 18.21
CA VAL A 318 -8.22 -2.10 18.93
C VAL A 318 -7.97 -1.52 20.31
N TRP A 319 -7.41 -2.32 21.21
CA TRP A 319 -7.01 -1.83 22.53
C TRP A 319 -5.72 -1.01 22.43
N ASP A 320 -5.78 0.25 22.89
CA ASP A 320 -4.60 1.07 23.11
C ASP A 320 -4.13 0.94 24.56
N ILE A 321 -2.94 0.38 24.73
CA ILE A 321 -2.33 0.20 26.06
C ILE A 321 -1.90 1.53 26.69
N VAL A 322 -1.67 2.58 25.88
CA VAL A 322 -1.27 3.90 26.36
C VAL A 322 -2.46 4.61 26.99
N SER A 323 -3.55 4.79 26.24
CA SER A 323 -4.78 5.42 26.74
C SER A 323 -5.60 4.52 27.66
N LYS A 324 -5.42 3.20 27.57
CA LYS A 324 -6.28 2.16 28.17
C LYS A 324 -7.73 2.27 27.72
N THR A 325 -7.92 2.53 26.44
CA THR A 325 -9.23 2.58 25.78
C THR A 325 -9.17 1.88 24.43
N THR A 326 -10.33 1.65 23.84
CA THR A 326 -10.40 1.31 22.41
C THR A 326 -10.02 2.52 21.56
N ALA A 327 -9.28 2.29 20.48
CA ALA A 327 -8.84 3.29 19.51
C ALA A 327 -8.92 2.72 18.08
N LEU A 328 -8.95 3.60 17.07
CA LEU A 328 -8.84 3.18 15.67
C LEU A 328 -7.46 2.56 15.42
N GLY A 329 -7.44 1.39 14.80
CA GLY A 329 -6.24 0.68 14.41
C GLY A 329 -5.70 1.11 13.05
N ARG A 330 -4.38 1.26 12.93
CA ARG A 330 -3.69 1.81 11.74
C ARG A 330 -2.58 0.91 11.23
N PHE A 331 -1.88 0.27 12.17
CA PHE A 331 -0.68 -0.52 11.94
C PHE A 331 -0.93 -2.02 12.12
N GLY A 332 0.04 -2.82 11.70
CA GLY A 332 -0.15 -4.24 11.51
C GLY A 332 -0.91 -4.58 10.22
N LEU A 333 -0.86 -5.86 9.86
CA LEU A 333 -1.43 -6.37 8.61
C LEU A 333 -2.97 -6.51 8.66
N LYS A 334 -3.58 -6.43 9.85
CA LYS A 334 -5.04 -6.37 10.08
C LYS A 334 -5.46 -5.07 10.80
N ALA A 335 -4.70 -3.98 10.65
CA ALA A 335 -4.96 -2.72 11.37
C ALA A 335 -5.11 -2.95 12.89
N ASN A 336 -4.33 -3.86 13.45
CA ASN A 336 -4.53 -4.39 14.81
C ASN A 336 -3.73 -3.63 15.88
N VAL A 337 -3.17 -2.47 15.54
CA VAL A 337 -2.34 -1.61 16.42
C VAL A 337 -2.60 -0.12 16.12
N PRO A 338 -2.78 0.75 17.14
CA PRO A 338 -3.25 2.12 16.92
C PRO A 338 -2.14 3.12 16.51
N SER A 339 -0.92 2.94 16.98
CA SER A 339 0.17 3.92 16.82
C SER A 339 1.52 3.25 16.52
N VAL A 340 2.48 4.04 15.99
CA VAL A 340 3.86 3.58 15.80
C VAL A 340 4.46 3.22 17.15
N ARG A 341 4.17 3.98 18.21
CA ARG A 341 4.63 3.68 19.57
C ARG A 341 4.21 2.30 20.05
N VAL A 342 2.92 1.97 19.96
CA VAL A 342 2.41 0.67 20.42
C VAL A 342 2.94 -0.46 19.53
N GLN A 343 3.11 -0.21 18.23
CA GLN A 343 3.68 -1.19 17.30
C GLN A 343 5.15 -1.51 17.63
N SER A 344 5.97 -0.49 17.88
CA SER A 344 7.39 -0.66 18.22
C SER A 344 7.57 -1.31 19.58
N ALA A 345 6.83 -0.87 20.60
CA ALA A 345 6.86 -1.49 21.93
C ALA A 345 6.40 -2.95 21.90
N GLY A 346 5.36 -3.25 21.11
CA GLY A 346 4.88 -4.61 20.90
C GLY A 346 5.88 -5.48 20.12
N ALA A 347 6.63 -4.91 19.17
CA ALA A 347 7.67 -5.63 18.44
C ALA A 347 8.88 -5.98 19.33
N TYR A 348 9.37 -5.04 20.15
CA TYR A 348 10.39 -5.33 21.17
C TYR A 348 9.96 -6.51 22.05
N HIS A 349 8.73 -6.47 22.54
CA HIS A 349 8.22 -7.47 23.46
C HIS A 349 7.89 -8.82 22.80
N SER A 350 7.10 -8.82 21.74
CA SER A 350 6.64 -10.04 21.08
C SER A 350 7.72 -10.63 20.17
N ASP A 351 8.47 -9.85 19.41
CA ASP A 351 9.35 -10.43 18.39
C ASP A 351 10.74 -10.76 18.95
N MET A 352 11.18 -10.01 19.96
CA MET A 352 12.52 -10.10 20.55
C MET A 352 12.50 -10.52 22.03
N GLY A 353 11.33 -10.51 22.67
CA GLY A 353 11.18 -10.86 24.09
C GLY A 353 11.59 -9.75 25.06
N ILE A 354 11.90 -8.54 24.58
CA ILE A 354 12.44 -7.44 25.40
C ILE A 354 11.31 -6.69 26.09
N THR A 355 11.32 -6.67 27.42
CA THR A 355 10.35 -5.91 28.20
C THR A 355 10.62 -4.41 28.13
N ASN A 356 9.54 -3.62 28.19
CA ASN A 356 9.61 -2.16 28.10
C ASN A 356 8.52 -1.52 28.96
N GLU A 357 8.50 -0.19 28.99
CA GLU A 357 7.55 0.56 29.83
C GLU A 357 6.06 0.31 29.53
N LEU A 358 5.71 -0.08 28.31
CA LEU A 358 4.33 -0.45 27.95
C LEU A 358 4.05 -1.94 28.21
N PHE A 359 5.06 -2.79 28.01
CA PHE A 359 4.98 -4.24 28.22
C PHE A 359 6.04 -4.71 29.23
N PRO A 360 5.84 -4.49 30.54
CA PRO A 360 6.86 -4.72 31.58
C PRO A 360 6.89 -6.16 32.09
N GLN A 361 6.13 -7.08 31.49
CA GLN A 361 6.14 -8.50 31.85
C GLN A 361 6.67 -9.29 30.67
N GLU A 362 7.54 -10.26 30.94
CA GLU A 362 8.03 -11.23 29.96
C GLU A 362 6.97 -11.74 28.99
N SER A 363 7.29 -11.83 27.70
CA SER A 363 6.40 -12.44 26.69
C SER A 363 6.17 -13.93 26.97
N THR A 364 7.09 -14.54 27.72
CA THR A 364 7.04 -15.91 28.21
C THR A 364 6.49 -16.04 29.63
N ALA A 365 5.91 -14.98 30.21
CA ALA A 365 5.37 -15.00 31.57
C ALA A 365 4.37 -16.17 31.76
N GLY A 366 4.62 -16.99 32.78
CA GLY A 366 3.82 -18.19 33.07
C GLY A 366 4.13 -19.41 32.18
N GLN A 367 5.10 -19.31 31.27
CA GLN A 367 5.65 -20.44 30.52
C GLN A 367 6.89 -21.05 31.20
N PRO A 368 7.21 -22.34 30.97
CA PRO A 368 8.44 -22.96 31.47
C PRO A 368 9.73 -22.30 31.00
N GLN A 369 9.71 -21.58 29.88
CA GLN A 369 10.86 -20.90 29.29
C GLN A 369 11.18 -19.54 29.95
N SER A 370 10.32 -19.01 30.82
CA SER A 370 10.58 -17.73 31.51
C SER A 370 11.92 -17.76 32.25
N ASP A 371 12.70 -16.68 32.16
CA ASP A 371 14.06 -16.61 32.76
C ASP A 371 14.04 -16.45 34.29
N GLY A 372 12.94 -15.95 34.85
CA GLY A 372 12.78 -15.67 36.27
C GLY A 372 13.71 -14.57 36.79
N LEU A 373 14.24 -13.72 35.91
CA LEU A 373 15.08 -12.60 36.29
C LEU A 373 14.25 -11.45 36.91
N LYS A 374 14.93 -10.42 37.42
CA LYS A 374 14.31 -9.27 38.12
C LYS A 374 14.92 -7.97 37.63
N ASP A 375 14.94 -7.83 36.32
CA ASP A 375 15.55 -6.75 35.55
C ASP A 375 14.55 -6.05 34.60
N ASP A 376 13.27 -6.42 34.68
CA ASP A 376 12.18 -5.75 33.96
C ASP A 376 11.89 -4.31 34.47
N PRO A 377 11.61 -3.34 33.57
CA PRO A 377 11.74 -3.46 32.11
C PRO A 377 13.21 -3.44 31.67
N GLU A 378 13.54 -4.26 30.68
CA GLU A 378 14.90 -4.44 30.16
C GLU A 378 15.32 -3.30 29.22
N LEU A 379 14.39 -2.80 28.39
CA LEU A 379 14.65 -1.71 27.46
C LEU A 379 14.90 -0.42 28.25
N LYS A 380 16.06 0.20 28.01
CA LYS A 380 16.43 1.42 28.72
C LYS A 380 15.48 2.58 28.37
N PRO A 381 15.17 3.47 29.32
CA PRO A 381 14.36 4.65 29.06
C PRO A 381 14.91 5.49 27.89
N GLY A 382 14.03 6.01 27.05
CA GLY A 382 14.37 6.83 25.87
C GLY A 382 14.59 6.04 24.58
N ILE A 383 15.09 4.80 24.64
CA ILE A 383 15.36 3.99 23.42
C ILE A 383 14.09 3.80 22.59
N LEU A 384 12.97 3.48 23.24
CA LEU A 384 11.68 3.36 22.56
C LEU A 384 11.27 4.68 21.86
N ASP A 385 11.50 5.82 22.50
CA ASP A 385 11.14 7.13 21.94
C ASP A 385 11.98 7.47 20.71
N ASP A 386 13.27 7.12 20.72
CA ASP A 386 14.17 7.35 19.60
C ASP A 386 13.85 6.44 18.41
N VAL A 387 13.56 5.16 18.65
CA VAL A 387 13.13 4.23 17.59
C VAL A 387 11.77 4.61 17.01
N VAL A 388 10.84 5.08 17.85
CA VAL A 388 9.55 5.60 17.37
C VAL A 388 9.77 6.83 16.48
N PHE A 389 10.60 7.78 16.91
CA PHE A 389 10.91 8.96 16.12
C PHE A 389 11.59 8.61 14.79
N TYR A 390 12.54 7.67 14.80
CA TYR A 390 13.17 7.14 13.58
C TYR A 390 12.13 6.62 12.59
N ILE A 391 11.27 5.69 13.02
CA ILE A 391 10.21 5.12 12.16
C ILE A 391 9.22 6.18 11.68
N GLN A 392 8.89 7.16 12.53
CA GLN A 392 8.01 8.27 12.16
C GLN A 392 8.62 9.19 11.11
N THR A 393 9.94 9.32 11.08
CA THR A 393 10.68 10.28 10.24
C THR A 393 11.46 9.64 9.10
N LEU A 394 11.31 8.32 8.88
CA LEU A 394 11.77 7.66 7.67
C LEU A 394 11.06 8.21 6.43
N ALA A 395 11.85 8.75 5.51
CA ALA A 395 11.39 9.34 4.26
C ALA A 395 10.67 8.34 3.36
N VAL A 396 9.82 8.86 2.47
CA VAL A 396 9.18 8.05 1.42
C VAL A 396 9.92 8.26 0.10
N PRO A 397 10.30 7.19 -0.62
CA PRO A 397 10.91 7.36 -1.94
C PRO A 397 9.92 7.94 -2.95
N ALA A 398 10.44 8.81 -3.81
CA ALA A 398 9.69 9.44 -4.88
C ALA A 398 9.17 8.41 -5.88
N ARG A 399 7.97 8.66 -6.40
CA ARG A 399 7.49 7.92 -7.57
C ARG A 399 8.37 8.24 -8.78
N ARG A 400 8.63 7.22 -9.61
CA ARG A 400 9.54 7.29 -10.76
C ARG A 400 8.79 7.36 -12.08
N ASN A 401 9.50 7.74 -13.14
CA ASN A 401 9.02 7.61 -14.53
C ASN A 401 7.65 8.26 -14.79
N ILE A 402 7.34 9.39 -14.13
CA ILE A 402 6.03 10.04 -14.19
C ILE A 402 5.65 10.52 -15.60
N ASP A 403 6.64 10.78 -16.46
CA ASP A 403 6.44 11.21 -17.85
C ASP A 403 6.35 10.06 -18.86
N ASP A 404 6.60 8.82 -18.44
CA ASP A 404 6.55 7.65 -19.32
C ASP A 404 5.08 7.38 -19.74
N PRO A 405 4.76 7.36 -21.04
CA PRO A 405 3.38 7.17 -21.51
C PRO A 405 2.75 5.87 -21.03
N GLU A 406 3.54 4.79 -20.89
CA GLU A 406 3.03 3.50 -20.43
C GLU A 406 2.74 3.52 -18.92
N VAL A 407 3.49 4.31 -18.14
CA VAL A 407 3.21 4.52 -16.71
C VAL A 407 1.94 5.34 -16.53
N LYS A 408 1.75 6.41 -17.30
CA LYS A 408 0.51 7.20 -17.30
C LYS A 408 -0.69 6.35 -17.67
N LYS A 409 -0.59 5.58 -18.76
CA LYS A 409 -1.61 4.62 -19.17
C LYS A 409 -1.90 3.58 -18.08
N GLY A 410 -0.87 3.04 -17.44
CA GLY A 410 -1.01 2.11 -16.32
C GLY A 410 -1.77 2.70 -15.12
N GLN A 411 -1.54 3.98 -14.79
CA GLN A 411 -2.25 4.68 -13.72
C GLN A 411 -3.74 4.89 -14.04
N ILE A 412 -4.06 5.21 -15.30
CA ILE A 412 -5.45 5.28 -15.79
C ILE A 412 -6.10 3.90 -15.64
N LEU A 413 -5.43 2.85 -16.14
CA LEU A 413 -5.92 1.48 -16.04
C LEU A 413 -6.13 1.05 -14.59
N PHE A 414 -5.25 1.44 -13.67
CA PHE A 414 -5.38 1.15 -12.24
C PHE A 414 -6.71 1.65 -11.65
N ASN A 415 -7.16 2.85 -12.04
CA ASN A 415 -8.47 3.36 -11.63
C ASN A 415 -9.61 2.63 -12.39
N LEU A 416 -9.47 2.44 -13.70
CA LEU A 416 -10.50 1.80 -14.53
C LEU A 416 -10.74 0.31 -14.19
N THR A 417 -9.74 -0.40 -13.68
CA THR A 417 -9.90 -1.78 -13.20
C THR A 417 -10.58 -1.85 -11.83
N GLY A 418 -10.68 -0.74 -11.10
CA GLY A 418 -11.30 -0.66 -9.77
C GLY A 418 -10.31 -0.64 -8.60
N CYS A 419 -9.00 -0.63 -8.85
CA CYS A 419 -8.01 -0.74 -7.77
C CYS A 419 -8.06 0.43 -6.78
N THR A 420 -8.42 1.62 -7.26
CA THR A 420 -8.49 2.85 -6.46
C THR A 420 -9.66 2.89 -5.48
N ALA A 421 -10.57 1.90 -5.51
CA ALA A 421 -11.64 1.81 -4.53
C ALA A 421 -11.13 1.54 -3.11
N CYS A 422 -10.04 0.77 -2.97
CA CYS A 422 -9.34 0.57 -1.69
C CYS A 422 -7.98 1.28 -1.67
N HIS A 423 -7.27 1.30 -2.81
CA HIS A 423 -5.97 1.96 -2.93
C HIS A 423 -6.10 3.45 -3.26
N ILE A 424 -6.63 4.21 -2.31
CA ILE A 424 -6.89 5.66 -2.45
C ILE A 424 -5.58 6.42 -2.71
N PRO A 425 -5.42 7.08 -3.87
CA PRO A 425 -4.14 7.62 -4.32
C PRO A 425 -3.56 8.70 -3.41
N THR A 426 -4.35 9.70 -3.04
CA THR A 426 -3.88 10.93 -2.39
C THR A 426 -4.64 11.18 -1.10
N VAL A 427 -3.94 11.63 -0.06
CA VAL A 427 -4.53 12.10 1.19
C VAL A 427 -3.72 13.25 1.75
N LYS A 428 -4.38 14.12 2.53
CA LYS A 428 -3.72 15.14 3.33
C LYS A 428 -3.58 14.67 4.77
N THR A 429 -2.37 14.71 5.32
CA THR A 429 -2.14 14.41 6.73
C THR A 429 -2.62 15.57 7.62
N GLY A 430 -3.02 15.23 8.85
CA GLY A 430 -3.31 16.17 9.93
C GLY A 430 -2.05 16.57 10.68
N GLU A 431 -2.18 16.81 11.98
CA GLU A 431 -1.07 17.13 12.86
C GLU A 431 -0.65 15.89 13.67
N LEU A 432 0.66 15.63 13.73
CA LEU A 432 1.26 14.63 14.61
C LEU A 432 2.12 15.34 15.64
N GLU A 433 1.73 15.25 16.92
CA GLU A 433 2.44 15.90 18.01
C GLU A 433 3.89 15.39 18.11
N GLY A 434 4.84 16.34 18.20
CA GLY A 434 6.26 16.03 18.30
C GLY A 434 6.97 15.67 16.98
N VAL A 435 6.24 15.60 15.86
CA VAL A 435 6.80 15.33 14.53
C VAL A 435 6.14 16.26 13.47
N PRO A 436 6.43 17.58 13.51
CA PRO A 436 5.82 18.54 12.58
C PRO A 436 6.13 18.25 11.10
N GLU A 437 7.21 17.53 10.80
CA GLU A 437 7.68 17.22 9.44
C GLU A 437 6.69 16.38 8.63
N VAL A 438 5.94 15.50 9.31
CA VAL A 438 4.91 14.64 8.69
C VAL A 438 3.52 15.26 8.73
N SER A 439 3.39 16.44 9.34
CA SER A 439 2.10 17.12 9.51
C SER A 439 1.74 17.98 8.30
N ASN A 440 0.45 18.08 7.99
CA ASN A 440 -0.10 18.90 6.92
C ASN A 440 0.50 18.62 5.51
N GLN A 441 0.93 17.38 5.28
CA GLN A 441 1.51 16.93 4.02
C GLN A 441 0.41 16.43 3.06
N THR A 442 0.50 16.81 1.79
CA THR A 442 -0.21 16.09 0.73
C THR A 442 0.68 14.94 0.28
N ILE A 443 0.19 13.71 0.42
CA ILE A 443 0.94 12.48 0.20
C ILE A 443 0.22 11.53 -0.76
N HIS A 444 0.96 10.58 -1.35
CA HIS A 444 0.45 9.61 -2.32
C HIS A 444 0.67 8.14 -1.89
N PRO A 445 0.03 7.65 -0.81
CA PRO A 445 0.29 6.33 -0.27
C PRO A 445 -0.45 5.19 -0.98
N TYR A 446 -1.50 5.49 -1.76
CA TYR A 446 -2.35 4.47 -2.40
C TYR A 446 -2.95 3.48 -1.39
N THR A 447 -3.66 3.98 -0.39
CA THR A 447 -4.32 3.18 0.65
C THR A 447 -5.39 3.97 1.39
N ASP A 448 -6.46 3.30 1.80
CA ASP A 448 -7.45 3.78 2.76
C ASP A 448 -7.15 3.39 4.22
N LEU A 449 -6.17 2.50 4.45
CA LEU A 449 -5.86 1.85 5.74
C LEU A 449 -7.04 1.06 6.37
N LEU A 450 -8.07 0.72 5.59
CA LEU A 450 -9.25 -0.01 6.06
C LEU A 450 -9.09 -1.52 5.85
N LEU A 451 -9.95 -2.28 6.53
CA LEU A 451 -10.10 -3.73 6.38
C LEU A 451 -11.03 -4.06 5.21
N HIS A 452 -10.63 -5.04 4.41
CA HIS A 452 -11.44 -5.61 3.33
C HIS A 452 -11.39 -7.13 3.34
N ASP A 453 -12.51 -7.81 3.05
CA ASP A 453 -12.54 -9.26 2.82
C ASP A 453 -11.81 -9.59 1.52
N MET A 454 -10.63 -10.21 1.65
CA MET A 454 -9.78 -10.59 0.51
C MET A 454 -10.05 -12.01 -0.01
N GLY A 455 -11.16 -12.62 0.42
CA GLY A 455 -11.63 -13.93 -0.02
C GLY A 455 -10.93 -15.12 0.62
N GLU A 456 -11.48 -16.30 0.38
CA GLU A 456 -10.98 -17.58 0.91
C GLU A 456 -9.53 -17.88 0.50
N GLY A 457 -9.10 -17.37 -0.66
CA GLY A 457 -7.73 -17.52 -1.13
C GLY A 457 -6.71 -16.95 -0.15
N LEU A 458 -7.03 -15.83 0.51
CA LEU A 458 -6.16 -15.12 1.46
C LEU A 458 -6.61 -15.24 2.91
N ALA A 459 -7.58 -16.10 3.21
CA ALA A 459 -8.05 -16.33 4.57
C ALA A 459 -6.97 -17.01 5.43
N ASP A 460 -6.77 -16.51 6.65
CA ASP A 460 -6.00 -17.17 7.70
C ASP A 460 -6.90 -17.80 8.78
N GLY A 461 -8.21 -17.48 8.75
CA GLY A 461 -9.19 -18.01 9.69
C GLY A 461 -9.07 -17.49 11.12
N ARG A 462 -8.11 -16.58 11.41
CA ARG A 462 -7.85 -16.04 12.75
C ARG A 462 -8.39 -14.61 12.88
N PRO A 463 -9.42 -14.36 13.70
CA PRO A 463 -9.86 -13.01 14.02
C PRO A 463 -8.77 -12.21 14.78
N ASP A 464 -8.77 -10.90 14.60
CA ASP A 464 -7.90 -9.96 15.30
C ASP A 464 -8.64 -8.66 15.58
N PHE A 465 -9.20 -8.55 16.80
CA PHE A 465 -10.22 -7.56 17.16
C PHE A 465 -11.44 -7.66 16.24
N LEU A 466 -11.84 -6.57 15.54
CA LEU A 466 -12.97 -6.59 14.62
C LEU A 466 -12.64 -7.26 13.28
N ALA A 467 -11.35 -7.38 12.93
CA ALA A 467 -10.94 -8.08 11.72
C ALA A 467 -11.28 -9.57 11.82
N THR A 468 -11.98 -10.08 10.83
CA THR A 468 -12.23 -11.51 10.65
C THR A 468 -10.97 -12.22 10.13
N GLY A 469 -11.05 -13.55 10.02
CA GLY A 469 -10.00 -14.38 9.41
C GLY A 469 -9.84 -14.20 7.89
N ARG A 470 -10.67 -13.37 7.25
CA ARG A 470 -10.62 -13.10 5.80
C ARG A 470 -10.24 -11.66 5.47
N GLU A 471 -10.31 -10.79 6.47
CA GLU A 471 -10.04 -9.38 6.30
C GLU A 471 -8.57 -9.05 6.46
N TRP A 472 -8.09 -8.14 5.63
CA TRP A 472 -6.75 -7.59 5.66
C TRP A 472 -6.80 -6.09 5.48
N LYS A 473 -5.86 -5.39 6.11
CA LYS A 473 -5.72 -3.95 5.92
C LYS A 473 -5.15 -3.68 4.53
N THR A 474 -5.71 -2.73 3.78
CA THR A 474 -5.07 -2.24 2.55
C THR A 474 -3.67 -1.71 2.90
N PRO A 475 -2.58 -2.27 2.31
CA PRO A 475 -1.24 -1.74 2.53
C PRO A 475 -0.98 -0.54 1.61
N PRO A 476 -0.20 0.48 2.05
CA PRO A 476 0.27 1.53 1.14
C PRO A 476 1.10 0.92 0.02
N LEU A 477 0.92 1.41 -1.21
CA LEU A 477 1.67 0.96 -2.40
C LEU A 477 2.87 1.85 -2.73
N TRP A 478 3.06 2.99 -2.05
CA TRP A 478 4.27 3.79 -2.22
C TRP A 478 5.54 2.94 -1.97
N GLY A 479 6.59 3.16 -2.75
CA GLY A 479 7.82 2.38 -2.69
C GLY A 479 7.68 0.89 -3.07
N ILE A 480 6.52 0.38 -3.50
CA ILE A 480 6.37 -1.06 -3.81
C ILE A 480 7.29 -1.49 -4.95
N GLY A 481 7.52 -0.60 -5.94
CA GLY A 481 8.42 -0.81 -7.06
C GLY A 481 9.90 -0.80 -6.69
N TYR A 482 10.24 -0.40 -5.47
CA TYR A 482 11.59 -0.40 -4.92
C TYR A 482 11.96 -1.70 -4.20
N THR A 483 10.98 -2.55 -3.86
CA THR A 483 11.21 -3.81 -3.11
C THR A 483 12.34 -4.65 -3.71
N LYS A 484 12.41 -4.75 -5.04
CA LYS A 484 13.45 -5.55 -5.71
C LYS A 484 14.85 -4.96 -5.56
N ILE A 485 15.01 -3.64 -5.65
CA ILE A 485 16.33 -2.99 -5.57
C ILE A 485 16.82 -2.89 -4.12
N VAL A 486 15.90 -2.70 -3.16
CA VAL A 486 16.24 -2.58 -1.73
C VAL A 486 16.45 -3.96 -1.10
N ASN A 487 15.49 -4.87 -1.25
CA ASN A 487 15.49 -6.16 -0.53
C ASN A 487 15.96 -7.36 -1.38
N GLY A 488 16.13 -7.19 -2.70
CA GLY A 488 16.64 -8.25 -3.58
C GLY A 488 15.59 -9.29 -4.01
N HIS A 489 14.31 -9.14 -3.63
CA HIS A 489 13.22 -10.05 -3.98
C HIS A 489 11.91 -9.31 -4.31
N THR A 490 10.87 -10.04 -4.71
CA THR A 490 9.53 -9.51 -5.06
C THR A 490 8.43 -10.35 -4.40
N PHE A 491 8.55 -10.58 -3.10
CA PHE A 491 7.56 -11.36 -2.35
C PHE A 491 6.55 -10.42 -1.72
N PHE A 492 5.27 -10.60 -2.00
CA PHE A 492 4.19 -9.70 -1.59
C PHE A 492 3.07 -10.46 -0.85
N LEU A 493 2.11 -9.68 -0.32
CA LEU A 493 1.02 -10.11 0.56
C LEU A 493 1.49 -10.44 1.98
N HIS A 494 0.53 -10.71 2.87
CA HIS A 494 0.75 -10.86 4.31
C HIS A 494 1.71 -12.00 4.67
N ASP A 495 1.80 -13.04 3.85
CA ASP A 495 2.63 -14.23 4.06
C ASP A 495 3.73 -14.40 2.99
N GLY A 496 3.93 -13.37 2.14
CA GLY A 496 4.91 -13.38 1.08
C GLY A 496 4.62 -14.35 -0.07
N ARG A 497 3.41 -14.92 -0.20
CA ARG A 497 3.12 -15.94 -1.22
C ARG A 497 3.24 -15.43 -2.66
N ALA A 498 2.96 -14.16 -2.95
CA ALA A 498 3.01 -13.66 -4.32
C ALA A 498 4.46 -13.36 -4.72
N ARG A 499 4.96 -13.92 -5.82
CA ARG A 499 6.35 -13.72 -6.32
C ARG A 499 6.51 -12.51 -7.23
N SER A 500 5.41 -11.85 -7.57
CA SER A 500 5.36 -10.66 -8.41
C SER A 500 4.10 -9.85 -8.09
N LEU A 501 4.06 -8.60 -8.57
CA LEU A 501 2.86 -7.76 -8.49
C LEU A 501 1.67 -8.39 -9.22
N THR A 502 1.92 -9.03 -10.37
CA THR A 502 0.91 -9.79 -11.10
C THR A 502 0.32 -10.92 -10.26
N GLU A 503 1.15 -11.72 -9.59
CA GLU A 503 0.65 -12.76 -8.68
C GLU A 503 -0.12 -12.15 -7.49
N ALA A 504 0.32 -11.00 -6.97
CA ALA A 504 -0.36 -10.33 -5.87
C ALA A 504 -1.77 -9.90 -6.27
N ILE A 505 -1.94 -9.29 -7.44
CA ILE A 505 -3.25 -8.92 -8.00
C ILE A 505 -4.12 -10.18 -8.19
N LEU A 506 -3.57 -11.26 -8.75
CA LEU A 506 -4.31 -12.50 -9.00
C LEU A 506 -4.74 -13.25 -7.72
N TRP A 507 -4.11 -12.95 -6.59
CA TRP A 507 -4.53 -13.46 -5.28
C TRP A 507 -5.69 -12.70 -4.65
N HIS A 508 -6.03 -11.51 -5.16
CA HIS A 508 -7.18 -10.77 -4.67
C HIS A 508 -8.48 -11.57 -4.91
N GLY A 509 -9.37 -11.55 -3.93
CA GLY A 509 -10.70 -12.14 -4.03
C GLY A 509 -11.63 -11.43 -3.06
N GLY A 510 -12.76 -12.05 -2.72
CA GLY A 510 -13.75 -11.40 -1.85
C GLY A 510 -14.25 -10.11 -2.50
N GLU A 511 -14.15 -8.99 -1.78
CA GLU A 511 -14.52 -7.65 -2.27
C GLU A 511 -13.74 -7.27 -3.55
N ALA A 512 -12.48 -7.70 -3.66
CA ALA A 512 -11.63 -7.37 -4.80
C ALA A 512 -11.74 -8.37 -5.98
N GLU A 513 -12.69 -9.31 -5.96
CA GLU A 513 -12.86 -10.31 -7.02
C GLU A 513 -13.12 -9.66 -8.39
N ALA A 514 -14.04 -8.69 -8.45
CA ALA A 514 -14.36 -7.98 -9.69
C ALA A 514 -13.13 -7.22 -10.24
N THR A 515 -12.39 -6.55 -9.35
CA THR A 515 -11.15 -5.84 -9.69
C THR A 515 -10.08 -6.77 -10.26
N LYS A 516 -9.88 -7.95 -9.65
CA LYS A 516 -8.98 -8.99 -10.20
C LYS A 516 -9.44 -9.43 -11.59
N GLU A 517 -10.72 -9.71 -11.78
CA GLU A 517 -11.24 -10.20 -13.06
C GLU A 517 -11.12 -9.13 -14.16
N ASN A 518 -11.33 -7.85 -13.83
CA ASN A 518 -11.05 -6.72 -14.73
C ASN A 518 -9.58 -6.71 -15.17
N PHE A 519 -8.63 -6.90 -14.24
CA PHE A 519 -7.21 -7.04 -14.57
C PHE A 519 -6.93 -8.28 -15.45
N ARG A 520 -7.58 -9.41 -15.19
CA ARG A 520 -7.41 -10.64 -16.01
C ARG A 520 -7.91 -10.46 -17.45
N ALA A 521 -8.93 -9.62 -17.64
CA ALA A 521 -9.54 -9.33 -18.92
C ALA A 521 -8.78 -8.29 -19.76
N LEU A 522 -7.89 -7.49 -19.15
CA LEU A 522 -7.02 -6.56 -19.89
C LEU A 522 -6.18 -7.30 -20.93
N SER A 523 -5.78 -6.63 -22.00
CA SER A 523 -4.81 -7.18 -22.95
C SER A 523 -3.42 -7.36 -22.31
N ALA A 524 -2.56 -8.22 -22.86
CA ALA A 524 -1.18 -8.36 -22.37
C ALA A 524 -0.42 -7.01 -22.31
N ALA A 525 -0.64 -6.12 -23.27
CA ALA A 525 -0.03 -4.80 -23.28
C ALA A 525 -0.56 -3.92 -22.14
N ASP A 526 -1.87 -3.89 -21.93
CA ASP A 526 -2.49 -3.10 -20.86
C ASP A 526 -2.12 -3.61 -19.46
N ARG A 527 -2.07 -4.94 -19.28
CA ARG A 527 -1.54 -5.55 -18.04
C ARG A 527 -0.10 -5.10 -17.80
N ALA A 528 0.74 -5.10 -18.83
CA ALA A 528 2.12 -4.63 -18.70
C ALA A 528 2.19 -3.14 -18.33
N SER A 529 1.36 -2.27 -18.91
CA SER A 529 1.28 -0.85 -18.55
C SER A 529 0.88 -0.67 -17.07
N LEU A 530 -0.14 -1.40 -16.59
CA LEU A 530 -0.58 -1.34 -15.18
C LEU A 530 0.51 -1.82 -14.22
N ILE A 531 1.19 -2.93 -14.53
CA ILE A 531 2.32 -3.40 -13.72
C ILE A 531 3.46 -2.38 -13.73
N LYS A 532 3.77 -1.77 -14.88
CA LYS A 532 4.79 -0.72 -14.99
C LYS A 532 4.45 0.51 -14.14
N PHE A 533 3.16 0.86 -14.03
CA PHE A 533 2.70 1.89 -13.09
C PHE A 533 2.99 1.49 -11.64
N LEU A 534 2.64 0.28 -11.21
CA LEU A 534 2.94 -0.19 -9.85
C LEU A 534 4.44 -0.26 -9.58
N GLU A 535 5.24 -0.65 -10.56
CA GLU A 535 6.72 -0.62 -10.46
C GLU A 535 7.27 0.81 -10.42
N SER A 536 6.51 1.80 -10.88
CA SER A 536 6.89 3.20 -10.78
C SER A 536 6.73 3.77 -9.37
N LEU A 537 5.86 3.16 -8.55
CA LEU A 537 5.54 3.58 -7.19
C LEU A 537 6.66 3.30 -6.19
#